data_AF-A0A380FM05-F1
#
_entry.id   AF-A0A380FM05-F1
#
_cell.length_a   1.000
_cell.length_b   1.000
_cell.length_c   1.000
_cell.angle_alpha   90.00
_cell.angle_beta   90.00
_cell.angle_gamma   90.00
#
_symmetry.space_group_name_H-M   'P 1'
#
loop_
_entity.id
_entity.type
_entity.pdbx_description
1 polymer ?
#
loop_
_entity_poly.entity_id
_entity_poly.type
_entity_poly.pdbx_seq_one_letter_code
_entity_poly.pdbx_strand_id
1 'polypeptide(L)'
;MIKQFELETWDLSEQQLNKSLQEGYTHFVVVNKNIKLYKNMFKAVELKPCTIVADYTVNQQYINDCHYFGKSMINFNDWIENINHYPNVIFHIETSLKLLQQYTITKIFDLALLSLLQEDVATDSHVVFDFKKGFKTSGFCVGNCASF
;
A
#
# COMPACT_ATOMS: atom_id res chain seq x y z
N MET A 1 -6.69 -8.17 12.08
CA MET A 1 -5.42 -8.86 11.71
C MET A 1 -5.04 -8.52 10.28
N ILE A 2 -3.75 -8.61 9.92
CA ILE A 2 -3.25 -8.34 8.56
C ILE A 2 -2.85 -9.65 7.87
N LYS A 3 -3.43 -9.92 6.70
CA LYS A 3 -3.07 -11.05 5.82
C LYS A 3 -1.86 -10.68 4.97
N GLN A 4 -0.93 -11.62 4.76
CA GLN A 4 0.14 -11.46 3.77
C GLN A 4 -0.20 -12.30 2.55
N PHE A 5 -0.20 -11.67 1.38
CA PHE A 5 -0.32 -12.35 0.08
C PHE A 5 1.03 -12.31 -0.63
N GLU A 6 1.58 -13.48 -0.93
CA GLU A 6 2.82 -13.61 -1.71
C GLU A 6 2.46 -13.69 -3.20
N LEU A 7 2.59 -12.56 -3.93
CA LEU A 7 2.15 -12.45 -5.32
C LEU A 7 3.31 -12.01 -6.23
N GLU A 8 3.83 -12.93 -7.05
CA GLU A 8 4.89 -12.62 -8.03
C GLU A 8 4.35 -11.86 -9.26
N THR A 9 3.07 -12.05 -9.58
CA THR A 9 2.29 -11.32 -10.60
C THR A 9 0.99 -10.84 -9.99
N TRP A 10 0.32 -9.85 -10.59
CA TRP A 10 -0.99 -9.41 -10.09
C TRP A 10 -2.08 -10.44 -10.42
N ASP A 11 -2.46 -11.23 -9.43
CA ASP A 11 -3.51 -12.26 -9.49
C ASP A 11 -4.44 -12.20 -8.27
N LEU A 12 -4.44 -11.06 -7.56
CA LEU A 12 -5.32 -10.84 -6.42
C LEU A 12 -6.78 -10.85 -6.88
N SER A 13 -7.57 -11.75 -6.30
CA SER A 13 -8.97 -11.97 -6.64
C SER A 13 -9.91 -11.64 -5.48
N GLU A 14 -11.16 -11.29 -5.81
CA GLU A 14 -12.23 -11.11 -4.82
C GLU A 14 -12.42 -12.36 -3.96
N GLN A 15 -12.25 -13.56 -4.51
CA GLN A 15 -12.40 -14.81 -3.77
C GLN A 15 -11.34 -14.94 -2.66
N GLN A 16 -10.08 -14.58 -2.92
CA GLN A 16 -9.01 -14.60 -1.91
C GLN A 16 -9.27 -13.61 -0.78
N LEU A 17 -9.77 -12.41 -1.12
CA LEU A 17 -10.11 -11.38 -0.15
C LEU A 17 -11.33 -11.76 0.70
N ASN A 18 -12.41 -12.26 0.08
CA ASN A 18 -13.59 -12.74 0.79
C ASN A 18 -13.26 -13.89 1.75
N LYS A 19 -12.42 -14.84 1.34
CA LYS A 19 -11.93 -15.90 2.23
C LYS A 19 -11.16 -15.32 3.42
N SER A 20 -10.33 -14.30 3.20
CA SER A 20 -9.56 -13.67 4.28
C SER A 20 -10.46 -12.93 5.28
N LEU A 21 -11.53 -12.27 4.81
CA LEU A 21 -12.55 -11.70 5.71
C LEU A 21 -13.20 -12.78 6.58
N GLN A 22 -13.58 -13.92 5.98
CA GLN A 22 -14.18 -15.05 6.71
C GLN A 22 -13.22 -15.65 7.76
N GLU A 23 -11.91 -15.60 7.49
CA GLU A 23 -10.85 -16.02 8.42
C GLU A 23 -10.58 -14.97 9.54
N GLY A 24 -11.29 -13.82 9.54
CA GLY A 24 -11.14 -12.77 10.55
C GLY A 24 -10.03 -11.75 10.26
N TYR A 25 -9.46 -11.76 9.05
CA TYR A 25 -8.57 -10.69 8.62
C TYR A 25 -9.38 -9.46 8.24
N THR A 26 -8.82 -8.29 8.53
CA THR A 26 -9.42 -6.98 8.23
C THR A 26 -8.61 -6.23 7.17
N HIS A 27 -7.32 -6.55 7.11
CA HIS A 27 -6.33 -5.86 6.30
C HIS A 27 -5.46 -6.87 5.56
N PHE A 28 -4.80 -6.42 4.51
CA PHE A 28 -3.76 -7.21 3.86
C PHE A 28 -2.61 -6.36 3.33
N VAL A 29 -1.49 -7.04 3.09
CA VAL A 29 -0.35 -6.52 2.34
C VAL A 29 0.04 -7.53 1.27
N VAL A 30 0.61 -7.02 0.19
CA VAL A 30 1.19 -7.84 -0.87
C VAL A 30 2.70 -7.81 -0.72
N VAL A 31 3.32 -8.99 -0.74
CA VAL A 31 4.77 -9.17 -0.69
C VAL A 31 5.22 -9.96 -1.91
N ASN A 32 6.46 -9.72 -2.34
CA ASN A 32 7.09 -10.46 -3.42
C ASN A 32 8.61 -10.29 -3.35
N LYS A 33 9.35 -10.80 -4.34
CA LYS A 33 10.81 -10.63 -4.38
C LYS A 33 11.32 -9.19 -4.25
N ASN A 34 10.50 -8.17 -4.55
CA ASN A 34 10.84 -6.74 -4.50
C ASN A 34 10.28 -6.00 -3.28
N ILE A 35 9.38 -6.62 -2.51
CA ILE A 35 8.74 -6.03 -1.32
C ILE A 35 9.02 -6.93 -0.12
N LYS A 36 9.82 -6.44 0.83
CA LYS A 36 10.04 -7.08 2.12
C LYS A 36 9.26 -6.35 3.21
N LEU A 37 8.91 -7.09 4.26
CA LEU A 37 8.32 -6.54 5.46
C LEU A 37 9.29 -6.59 6.63
N TYR A 38 9.41 -5.49 7.36
CA TYR A 38 10.00 -5.49 8.70
C TYR A 38 9.00 -6.08 9.68
N LYS A 39 9.12 -7.39 9.98
CA LYS A 39 8.13 -8.16 10.74
C LYS A 39 7.75 -7.56 12.10
N ASN A 40 8.69 -6.94 12.81
CA ASN A 40 8.41 -6.34 14.12
C ASN A 40 7.57 -5.07 13.97
N MET A 41 7.93 -4.21 13.02
CA MET A 41 7.19 -2.99 12.68
C MET A 41 5.79 -3.32 12.18
N PHE A 42 5.69 -4.31 11.27
CA PHE A 42 4.41 -4.81 10.76
C PHE A 42 3.45 -5.31 11.85
N LYS A 43 3.95 -5.89 12.94
CA LYS A 43 3.14 -6.33 14.08
C LYS A 43 2.71 -5.19 15.01
N ALA A 44 3.41 -4.06 14.97
CA ALA A 44 3.15 -2.90 15.81
C ALA A 44 2.13 -1.93 15.20
N VAL A 45 1.76 -2.12 13.93
CA VAL A 45 0.76 -1.29 13.25
C VAL A 45 -0.58 -1.36 13.97
N GLU A 46 -1.14 -0.19 14.29
CA GLU A 46 -2.47 -0.05 14.86
C GLU A 46 -3.53 -0.05 13.74
N LEU A 47 -4.40 -1.06 13.72
CA LEU A 47 -5.40 -1.20 12.66
C LEU A 47 -6.61 -0.29 12.90
N LYS A 48 -6.93 0.51 11.90
CA LYS A 48 -8.15 1.32 11.80
C LYS A 48 -9.06 0.74 10.70
N PRO A 49 -10.39 0.98 10.71
CA PRO A 49 -11.29 0.44 9.69
C PRO A 49 -11.19 1.18 8.33
N CYS A 50 -9.96 1.44 7.87
CA CYS A 50 -9.66 2.12 6.62
C CYS A 50 -8.27 1.72 6.12
N THR A 51 -7.95 2.03 4.86
CA THR A 51 -6.62 1.80 4.30
C THR A 51 -5.57 2.60 5.07
N ILE A 52 -4.37 2.03 5.25
CA ILE A 52 -3.28 2.63 6.01
C ILE A 52 -2.05 2.81 5.13
N VAL A 53 -1.43 3.98 5.16
CA VAL A 53 -0.13 4.26 4.55
C VAL A 53 0.93 4.20 5.64
N ALA A 54 1.92 3.32 5.47
CA ALA A 54 2.99 3.12 6.45
C ALA A 54 4.36 3.54 5.89
N ASP A 55 5.30 3.88 6.76
CA ASP A 55 6.63 4.26 6.32
C ASP A 55 7.40 3.11 5.65
N TYR A 56 8.39 3.47 4.83
CA TYR A 56 9.17 2.52 4.06
C TYR A 56 10.63 2.93 3.87
N THR A 57 11.44 1.95 3.48
CA THR A 57 12.81 2.12 2.98
C THR A 57 12.93 1.58 1.57
N VAL A 58 13.98 2.01 0.86
CA VAL A 58 14.41 1.42 -0.41
C VAL A 58 15.83 0.93 -0.26
N ASN A 59 16.06 -0.36 -0.46
CA ASN A 59 17.34 -1.02 -0.18
C ASN A 59 17.85 -0.69 1.23
N GLN A 60 16.95 -0.74 2.22
CA GLN A 60 17.21 -0.40 3.63
C GLN A 60 17.60 1.07 3.89
N GLN A 61 17.55 1.94 2.89
CA GLN A 61 17.74 3.38 3.07
C GLN A 61 16.39 4.07 3.23
N TYR A 62 16.26 4.88 4.27
CA TYR A 62 15.05 5.67 4.48
C TYR A 62 15.00 6.82 3.47
N ILE A 63 14.07 6.73 2.53
CA ILE A 63 13.85 7.74 1.49
C ILE A 63 12.39 8.21 1.45
N ASN A 64 11.57 7.78 2.42
CA ASN A 64 10.19 8.23 2.53
C ASN A 64 10.19 9.69 3.00
N ASP A 65 10.20 10.59 2.03
CA ASP A 65 10.05 12.01 2.26
C ASP A 65 8.57 12.31 2.47
N CYS A 66 8.15 12.11 3.72
CA CYS A 66 6.77 12.16 4.16
C CYS A 66 6.41 13.60 4.51
N HIS A 67 5.93 14.37 3.53
CA HIS A 67 5.50 15.76 3.74
C HIS A 67 4.29 15.89 4.68
N TYR A 68 3.60 14.78 4.93
CA TYR A 68 2.50 14.66 5.90
C TYR A 68 2.94 14.10 7.26
N PHE A 69 4.23 14.17 7.60
CA PHE A 69 4.74 13.73 8.91
C PHE A 69 3.92 14.32 10.08
N GLY A 70 3.45 13.47 10.98
CA GLY A 70 2.65 13.84 12.14
C GLY A 70 1.14 13.97 11.88
N LYS A 71 0.66 13.88 10.63
CA LYS A 71 -0.78 13.74 10.36
C LYS A 71 -1.18 12.29 10.61
N SER A 72 -2.27 12.05 11.35
CA SER A 72 -2.79 10.71 11.66
C SER A 72 -3.74 10.14 10.58
N MET A 73 -4.18 11.02 9.68
CA MET A 73 -5.03 10.76 8.52
C MET A 73 -4.56 11.67 7.39
N ILE A 74 -4.58 11.18 6.16
CA ILE A 74 -4.21 11.94 4.96
C ILE A 74 -5.20 11.67 3.84
N ASN A 75 -5.28 12.57 2.87
CA ASN A 75 -6.00 12.35 1.62
C ASN A 75 -5.01 12.15 0.46
N PHE A 76 -5.56 11.97 -0.75
CA PHE A 76 -4.75 11.82 -1.96
C PHE A 76 -3.78 12.99 -2.21
N ASN A 77 -4.20 14.24 -1.95
CA ASN A 77 -3.36 15.41 -2.20
C ASN A 77 -2.16 15.46 -1.25
N ASP A 78 -2.37 15.10 0.02
CA ASP A 78 -1.26 14.97 0.97
C ASP A 78 -0.24 13.92 0.51
N TRP A 79 -0.72 12.79 -0.04
CA TRP A 79 0.16 11.71 -0.50
C TRP A 79 0.88 12.04 -1.81
N ILE A 80 0.21 12.69 -2.77
CA ILE A 80 0.81 13.01 -4.07
C ILE A 80 1.92 14.07 -3.97
N GLU A 81 1.89 14.90 -2.92
CA GLU A 81 2.93 15.90 -2.62
C GLU A 81 4.27 15.28 -2.16
N ASN A 82 4.33 13.98 -1.87
CA ASN A 82 5.61 13.30 -1.62
C ASN A 82 6.50 13.28 -2.88
N ILE A 83 7.82 13.41 -2.70
CA ILE A 83 8.78 13.34 -3.81
C ILE A 83 8.82 11.93 -4.41
N ASN A 84 8.72 10.92 -3.55
CA ASN A 84 8.82 9.52 -3.90
C ASN A 84 7.49 8.80 -3.64
N HIS A 85 7.01 8.04 -4.62
CA HIS A 85 5.79 7.25 -4.49
C HIS A 85 6.09 5.76 -4.59
N TYR A 86 5.67 5.03 -3.56
CA TYR A 86 5.74 3.58 -3.48
C TYR A 86 4.37 3.05 -3.04
N PRO A 87 4.02 1.78 -3.32
CA PRO A 87 2.77 1.19 -2.84
C PRO A 87 2.92 0.76 -1.37
N ASN A 88 3.29 1.70 -0.49
CA ASN A 88 3.51 1.51 0.94
C ASN A 88 2.19 1.44 1.73
N VAL A 89 1.28 0.60 1.24
CA VAL A 89 -0.11 0.56 1.67
C VAL A 89 -0.43 -0.78 2.34
N ILE A 90 -1.05 -0.69 3.51
CA ILE A 90 -1.74 -1.79 4.19
C ILE A 90 -3.23 -1.62 3.85
N PHE A 91 -3.71 -2.48 2.97
CA PHE A 91 -5.02 -2.35 2.35
C PHE A 91 -6.12 -2.82 3.29
N HIS A 92 -7.19 -2.03 3.39
CA HIS A 92 -8.43 -2.48 4.02
C HIS A 92 -9.17 -3.42 3.07
N ILE A 93 -9.54 -4.62 3.54
CA ILE A 93 -10.10 -5.65 2.65
C ILE A 93 -11.44 -5.22 2.06
N GLU A 94 -12.34 -4.64 2.85
CA GLU A 94 -13.66 -4.23 2.36
C GLU A 94 -13.56 -3.11 1.31
N THR A 95 -12.68 -2.13 1.54
CA THR A 95 -12.41 -1.07 0.56
C THR A 95 -11.84 -1.66 -0.73
N SER A 96 -10.91 -2.61 -0.63
CA SER A 96 -10.30 -3.26 -1.80
C SER A 96 -11.28 -4.12 -2.60
N LEU A 97 -12.22 -4.79 -1.93
CA LEU A 97 -13.29 -5.55 -2.59
C LEU A 97 -14.18 -4.64 -3.44
N LYS A 98 -14.60 -3.49 -2.88
CA LYS A 98 -15.39 -2.49 -3.63
C LYS A 98 -14.64 -2.01 -4.87
N LEU A 99 -13.33 -1.77 -4.74
CA LEU A 99 -12.50 -1.32 -5.86
C LEU A 99 -12.34 -2.38 -6.96
N LEU A 100 -12.14 -3.65 -6.58
CA LEU A 100 -12.04 -4.75 -7.56
C LEU A 100 -13.34 -4.97 -8.35
N GLN A 101 -14.49 -4.68 -7.75
CA GLN A 101 -15.80 -4.75 -8.42
C GLN A 101 -16.03 -3.60 -9.41
N GLN A 102 -15.36 -2.46 -9.20
CA GLN A 102 -15.55 -1.24 -9.98
C GLN A 102 -14.49 -1.05 -11.06
N TYR A 103 -13.28 -1.57 -10.87
CA TYR A 103 -12.12 -1.28 -11.69
C TYR A 103 -11.33 -2.53 -12.08
N THR A 104 -10.83 -2.55 -13.31
CA THR A 104 -9.82 -3.53 -13.74
C THR A 104 -8.46 -3.11 -13.21
N ILE A 105 -8.00 -3.78 -12.16
CA ILE A 105 -6.70 -3.51 -11.52
C ILE A 105 -5.67 -4.51 -12.06
N THR A 106 -4.53 -4.02 -12.53
CA THR A 106 -3.48 -4.86 -13.13
C THR A 106 -2.16 -4.83 -12.38
N LYS A 107 -1.99 -3.89 -11.44
CA LYS A 107 -0.81 -3.73 -10.60
C LYS A 107 -1.19 -3.27 -9.20
N ILE A 108 -0.34 -3.62 -8.22
CA ILE A 108 -0.46 -3.17 -6.82
C ILE A 108 -0.52 -1.65 -6.68
N PHE A 109 0.24 -0.94 -7.52
CA PHE A 109 0.26 0.53 -7.47
C PHE A 109 -1.09 1.12 -7.89
N ASP A 110 -1.81 0.48 -8.81
CA ASP A 110 -3.13 0.94 -9.23
C ASP A 110 -4.14 0.79 -8.08
N LEU A 111 -4.08 -0.32 -7.34
CA LEU A 111 -4.89 -0.50 -6.14
C LEU A 111 -4.53 0.51 -5.05
N ALA A 112 -3.23 0.78 -4.83
CA ALA A 112 -2.77 1.80 -3.88
C ALA A 112 -3.36 3.17 -4.22
N LEU A 113 -3.20 3.60 -5.48
CA LEU A 113 -3.74 4.85 -5.98
C LEU A 113 -5.26 4.94 -5.81
N LEU A 114 -6.00 3.91 -6.23
CA LEU A 114 -7.46 3.89 -6.11
C LEU A 114 -7.91 3.90 -4.65
N SER A 115 -7.21 3.21 -3.76
CA SER A 115 -7.53 3.21 -2.32
C SER A 115 -7.35 4.59 -1.70
N LEU A 116 -6.34 5.34 -2.13
CA LEU A 116 -6.08 6.71 -1.69
C LEU A 116 -7.08 7.73 -2.23
N LEU A 117 -7.74 7.43 -3.35
CA LEU A 117 -8.73 8.32 -3.99
C LEU A 117 -10.14 8.20 -3.39
N GLN A 118 -10.45 7.12 -2.68
CA GLN A 118 -11.81 6.86 -2.19
C GLN A 118 -12.14 7.63 -0.91
N GLU A 119 -11.19 7.69 0.03
CA GLU A 119 -11.43 8.19 1.37
C GLU A 119 -10.12 8.64 2.04
N ASP A 120 -10.25 9.35 3.17
CA ASP A 120 -9.10 9.63 4.04
C ASP A 120 -8.49 8.30 4.50
N VAL A 121 -7.18 8.16 4.31
CA VAL A 121 -6.43 6.99 4.73
C VAL A 121 -5.69 7.29 6.03
N ALA A 122 -5.56 6.28 6.88
CA ALA A 122 -4.75 6.41 8.07
C ALA A 122 -3.27 6.41 7.72
N THR A 123 -2.46 7.04 8.57
CA THR A 123 -1.00 6.94 8.50
C THR A 123 -0.48 6.12 9.67
N ASP A 124 0.65 5.45 9.46
CA ASP A 124 1.39 4.74 10.48
C ASP A 124 2.90 5.01 10.32
N SER A 125 3.55 5.48 11.38
CA SER A 125 4.97 5.88 11.34
C SER A 125 5.95 4.70 11.48
N HIS A 126 5.46 3.48 11.62
CA HIS A 126 6.34 2.33 11.62
C HIS A 126 6.86 2.07 10.21
N VAL A 127 8.18 1.86 10.10
CA VAL A 127 8.81 1.48 8.83
C VAL A 127 8.46 0.02 8.53
N VAL A 128 7.36 -0.20 7.82
CA VAL A 128 6.82 -1.53 7.55
C VAL A 128 7.49 -2.19 6.35
N PHE A 129 7.81 -1.40 5.32
CA PHE A 129 8.25 -1.92 4.02
C PHE A 129 9.73 -1.66 3.74
N ASP A 130 10.39 -2.60 3.07
CA ASP A 130 11.70 -2.43 2.41
C ASP A 130 11.58 -2.86 0.94
N PHE A 131 11.76 -1.90 0.04
CA PHE A 131 11.60 -2.09 -1.40
C PHE A 131 12.96 -2.24 -2.09
N LYS A 132 13.08 -3.17 -3.04
CA LYS A 132 14.38 -3.44 -3.72
C LYS A 132 14.67 -2.58 -4.97
N LYS A 133 13.65 -1.98 -5.59
CA LYS A 133 13.76 -1.06 -6.75
C LYS A 133 12.40 -0.41 -7.03
N GLY A 134 12.40 0.67 -7.83
CA GLY A 134 11.21 1.44 -8.17
C GLY A 134 10.07 0.61 -8.79
N PHE A 135 8.84 0.96 -8.42
CA PHE A 135 7.62 0.34 -8.95
C PHE A 135 7.16 1.09 -10.20
N LYS A 136 6.62 0.37 -11.18
CA LYS A 136 6.06 0.97 -12.40
C LYS A 136 4.53 0.91 -12.35
N THR A 137 3.87 2.05 -12.47
CA THR A 137 2.41 2.19 -12.62
C THR A 137 1.91 1.52 -13.92
N SER A 138 0.63 1.13 -14.01
CA SER A 138 0.06 0.63 -15.27
C SER A 138 -0.30 1.81 -16.17
N GLY A 139 0.52 2.05 -17.19
CA GLY A 139 0.28 3.11 -18.16
C GLY A 139 1.10 4.37 -17.92
N PHE A 140 1.28 5.10 -19.02
CA PHE A 140 2.10 6.27 -19.28
C PHE A 140 1.66 7.51 -18.47
N CYS A 141 1.54 7.40 -17.15
CA CYS A 141 1.30 8.53 -16.26
C CYS A 141 2.54 8.69 -15.40
N VAL A 142 3.22 9.83 -15.60
CA VAL A 142 4.44 10.31 -14.92
C VAL A 142 5.76 9.72 -15.44
N GLY A 143 6.05 9.98 -16.73
CA GLY A 143 7.38 9.80 -17.32
C GLY A 143 8.46 10.77 -16.83
N ASN A 144 8.40 11.25 -15.57
CA ASN A 144 9.41 12.15 -15.01
C ASN A 144 9.69 11.98 -13.49
N CYS A 145 9.11 11.00 -12.79
CA CYS A 145 9.43 10.76 -11.38
C CYS A 145 10.37 9.55 -11.23
N ALA A 146 11.58 9.64 -11.77
CA ALA A 146 12.77 8.87 -11.37
C ALA A 146 13.96 9.19 -12.29
N SER A 147 14.52 10.39 -12.14
CA SER A 147 15.83 10.75 -12.71
C SER A 147 16.59 11.62 -11.73
N PHE A 148 17.02 11.06 -10.59
CA PHE A 148 18.23 11.46 -9.86
C PHE A 148 18.78 10.25 -9.09
#